data_AF-A0A366S813-F1
#
_entry.id   AF-A0A366S813-F1
#
_cell.length_a   1.000
_cell.length_b   1.000
_cell.length_c   1.000
_cell.angle_alpha   90.00
_cell.angle_beta   90.00
_cell.angle_gamma   90.00
#
_symmetry.space_group_name_H-M   'P 1'
#
loop_
_entity.id
_entity.type
_entity.pdbx_description
1 polymer ?
#
loop_
_entity_poly.entity_id
_entity_poly.type
_entity_poly.pdbx_seq_one_letter_code
_entity_poly.pdbx_strand_id
1 'polypeptide(L)'
;MVLKAVILAGLLVVSGDASVLPRANYWHGFSKIESVFSFGDSWTRTGFETSGTQPSKNNRLGNPSYPGKTSSNGPNWIDYLTTTYNKSPFLTYNLAYSGAVVDTDIIRNNNNDLVRQVQEKFLPNYKRDKKFAASTSLFAIFMGINDVMKGDLYNKPDTLDKIFKTYSGEIAALYKAGARNFLLLTLPPLERAPRVTKKSDSATRIPRIAKAVSEWNKRVRSLQSSIQKNYSKSTVFVYDTYPLMMNVMNKPSSYSETKIYRDSNGYCSAYTKGTEKPDSKSSSCKYAANQYLWLNDLHPTDPFHKLLAKDISSFLQKQNDILKRTQWTNKTLATIVAAIGVSAFYATNWTIGALIMLGPPTGVAVLWDLVEVLYLIIYTNSDGIHPNACIIIDIILFIAVAAMSSVIAFTAATLSDSGWYFAFFQNEQGVEYLRVATGFGFMTAYVK
;
A
#
# COMPACT_ATOMS: atom_id res chain seq x y z
N MET A 1 -38.10 -33.24 -13.47
CA MET A 1 -37.57 -32.78 -12.17
C MET A 1 -36.50 -31.74 -12.48
N VAL A 2 -36.71 -30.51 -12.03
CA VAL A 2 -36.01 -29.28 -12.45
C VAL A 2 -34.55 -29.29 -11.96
N LEU A 3 -33.59 -29.24 -12.90
CA LEU A 3 -32.16 -29.21 -12.60
C LEU A 3 -31.74 -27.76 -12.25
N LYS A 4 -31.77 -27.42 -10.96
CA LYS A 4 -31.05 -26.28 -10.40
C LYS A 4 -29.59 -26.69 -10.18
N ALA A 5 -28.71 -26.38 -11.13
CA ALA A 5 -27.27 -26.39 -10.92
C ALA A 5 -26.62 -25.28 -11.76
N VAL A 6 -26.95 -24.04 -11.40
CA VAL A 6 -26.35 -22.83 -11.97
C VAL A 6 -25.19 -22.42 -11.06
N ILE A 7 -23.98 -22.43 -11.64
CA ILE A 7 -22.85 -21.53 -11.37
C ILE A 7 -22.47 -21.40 -9.88
N LEU A 8 -21.52 -22.23 -9.43
CA LEU A 8 -20.75 -21.96 -8.22
C LEU A 8 -19.26 -22.25 -8.48
N ALA A 9 -18.68 -21.57 -9.47
CA ALA A 9 -17.24 -21.54 -9.66
C ALA A 9 -16.67 -20.29 -8.97
N GLY A 10 -15.94 -20.50 -7.88
CA GLY A 10 -14.78 -19.68 -7.51
C GLY A 10 -15.03 -18.32 -6.86
N LEU A 11 -15.65 -18.28 -5.70
CA LEU A 11 -15.48 -17.18 -4.73
C LEU A 11 -14.67 -17.69 -3.54
N LEU A 12 -13.35 -17.86 -3.75
CA LEU A 12 -12.39 -18.06 -2.66
C LEU A 12 -12.13 -16.70 -2.01
N VAL A 13 -12.85 -16.43 -0.93
CA VAL A 13 -12.55 -15.34 -0.01
C VAL A 13 -11.31 -15.76 0.79
N VAL A 14 -10.15 -15.24 0.40
CA VAL A 14 -8.91 -15.37 1.19
C VAL A 14 -9.07 -14.47 2.42
N SER A 15 -9.45 -15.07 3.55
CA SER A 15 -9.37 -14.46 4.87
C SER A 15 -7.96 -14.62 5.41
N GLY A 16 -7.09 -13.68 5.04
CA GLY A 16 -5.85 -13.38 5.74
C GLY A 16 -5.75 -11.86 5.86
N ASP A 17 -5.11 -11.34 6.89
CA ASP A 17 -4.74 -9.92 7.05
C ASP A 17 -3.73 -9.47 5.98
N ALA A 18 -4.09 -9.66 4.71
CA ALA A 18 -3.43 -9.06 3.57
C ALA A 18 -3.75 -7.56 3.64
N SER A 19 -2.72 -6.75 3.83
CA SER A 19 -2.77 -5.34 3.48
C SER A 19 -3.42 -5.22 2.11
N VAL A 20 -4.64 -4.69 2.05
CA VAL A 20 -5.44 -4.61 0.82
C VAL A 20 -4.62 -3.80 -0.18
N LEU A 21 -4.11 -4.49 -1.21
CA LEU A 21 -3.32 -3.83 -2.25
C LEU A 21 -4.17 -2.69 -2.83
N PRO A 22 -3.60 -1.48 -2.97
CA PRO A 22 -4.36 -0.33 -3.43
C PRO A 22 -5.00 -0.60 -4.79
N ARG A 23 -6.30 -0.31 -4.96
CA ARG A 23 -6.91 -0.40 -6.29
C ARG A 23 -6.33 0.70 -7.19
N ALA A 24 -5.64 0.29 -8.25
CA ALA A 24 -4.89 1.17 -9.15
C ALA A 24 -5.75 1.91 -10.19
N ASN A 25 -7.02 2.19 -9.90
CA ASN A 25 -7.94 2.77 -10.88
C ASN A 25 -7.60 4.23 -11.24
N TYR A 26 -6.84 4.94 -10.40
CA TYR A 26 -6.47 6.35 -10.60
C TYR A 26 -4.99 6.64 -10.39
N TRP A 27 -4.26 5.77 -9.68
CA TRP A 27 -2.84 5.96 -9.46
C TRP A 27 -2.03 5.54 -10.69
N HIS A 28 -1.45 6.52 -11.37
CA HIS A 28 -0.62 6.29 -12.57
C HIS A 28 0.89 6.25 -12.26
N GLY A 29 1.25 6.25 -10.97
CA GLY A 29 2.63 6.23 -10.49
C GLY A 29 3.13 7.57 -9.99
N PHE A 30 4.10 7.52 -9.07
CA PHE A 30 4.64 8.71 -8.43
C PHE A 30 5.31 9.68 -9.42
N SER A 31 5.90 9.16 -10.50
CA SER A 31 6.48 9.97 -11.59
C SER A 31 5.45 10.66 -12.49
N LYS A 32 4.14 10.43 -12.26
CA LYS A 32 3.05 11.10 -12.97
C LYS A 32 2.32 12.14 -12.12
N ILE A 33 2.79 12.38 -10.90
CA ILE A 33 2.17 13.38 -10.03
C ILE A 33 2.48 14.78 -10.55
N GLU A 34 1.48 15.64 -10.58
CA GLU A 34 1.56 17.06 -10.97
C GLU A 34 1.22 17.97 -9.79
N SER A 35 0.45 17.48 -8.81
CA SER A 35 0.08 18.23 -7.62
C SER A 35 0.11 17.39 -6.36
N VAL A 36 0.64 17.96 -5.27
CA VAL A 36 0.59 17.40 -3.93
C VAL A 36 -0.13 18.38 -3.02
N PHE A 37 -1.17 17.92 -2.35
CA PHE A 37 -1.81 18.65 -1.26
C PHE A 37 -1.40 17.98 0.04
N SER A 38 -0.69 18.71 0.91
CA SER A 38 -0.27 18.16 2.20
C SER A 38 -1.06 18.77 3.35
N PHE A 39 -1.48 17.91 4.25
CA PHE A 39 -2.21 18.22 5.47
C PHE A 39 -1.42 17.65 6.63
N GLY A 40 -1.32 18.39 7.72
CA GLY A 40 -0.47 17.94 8.81
C GLY A 40 -0.31 18.94 9.92
N ASP A 41 0.66 18.61 10.78
CA ASP A 41 1.05 19.44 11.91
C ASP A 41 2.42 20.13 11.71
N SER A 42 3.13 20.40 12.82
CA SER A 42 4.45 21.03 12.82
C SER A 42 5.54 20.23 12.10
N TRP A 43 5.37 18.92 11.92
CA TRP A 43 6.30 18.09 11.15
C TRP A 43 6.19 18.30 9.64
N THR A 44 5.08 18.90 9.18
CA THR A 44 4.78 19.12 7.76
C THR A 44 4.68 20.62 7.41
N ARG A 45 4.32 21.48 8.36
CA ARG A 45 4.07 22.91 8.13
C ARG A 45 5.29 23.68 7.59
N THR A 46 5.07 24.46 6.53
CA THR A 46 6.01 25.44 5.96
C THR A 46 5.50 26.89 6.09
N GLY A 47 4.24 27.08 6.50
CA GLY A 47 3.61 28.40 6.64
C GLY A 47 2.95 28.94 5.37
N PHE A 48 2.66 28.05 4.41
CA PHE A 48 1.92 28.39 3.20
C PHE A 48 0.50 28.88 3.50
N GLU A 49 0.11 29.96 2.84
CA GLU A 49 -1.22 30.55 2.90
C GLU A 49 -1.89 30.56 1.53
N THR A 50 -3.18 30.23 1.51
CA THR A 50 -3.97 30.12 0.26
C THR A 50 -4.20 31.47 -0.41
N SER A 51 -4.08 32.58 0.32
CA SER A 51 -4.13 33.95 -0.21
C SER A 51 -2.79 34.45 -0.78
N GLY A 52 -1.69 33.75 -0.51
CA GLY A 52 -0.36 34.11 -1.00
C GLY A 52 -0.08 33.59 -2.41
N THR A 53 1.16 33.79 -2.87
CA THR A 53 1.64 33.29 -4.17
C THR A 53 1.46 31.78 -4.26
N GLN A 54 0.69 31.34 -5.26
CA GLN A 54 0.41 29.92 -5.47
C GLN A 54 1.61 29.21 -6.12
N PRO A 55 1.74 27.88 -5.90
CA PRO A 55 2.75 27.07 -6.57
C PRO A 55 2.72 27.22 -8.09
N SER A 56 3.91 27.27 -8.70
CA SER A 56 4.10 27.36 -10.14
C SER A 56 5.35 26.58 -10.57
N LYS A 57 5.59 26.46 -11.89
CA LYS A 57 6.77 25.76 -12.42
C LYS A 57 8.09 26.31 -11.88
N ASN A 58 8.19 27.63 -11.70
CA ASN A 58 9.40 28.32 -11.23
C ASN A 58 9.51 28.31 -9.69
N ASN A 59 8.39 28.16 -9.00
CA ASN A 59 8.35 28.10 -7.55
C ASN A 59 7.31 27.05 -7.11
N ARG A 60 7.77 25.81 -6.99
CA ARG A 60 6.89 24.63 -6.77
C ARG A 60 6.25 24.57 -5.40
N LEU A 61 6.68 25.40 -4.44
CA LEU A 61 6.11 25.49 -3.09
C LEU A 61 5.26 26.76 -2.91
N GLY A 62 5.35 27.73 -3.83
CA GLY A 62 4.58 28.98 -3.76
C GLY A 62 5.09 29.90 -2.64
N ASN A 63 4.37 29.95 -1.52
CA ASN A 63 4.68 30.84 -0.41
C ASN A 63 4.84 30.07 0.91
N PRO A 64 5.56 30.63 1.90
CA PRO A 64 6.51 31.76 1.81
C PRO A 64 7.80 31.36 1.08
N SER A 65 8.82 32.22 1.07
CA SER A 65 10.14 31.89 0.53
C SER A 65 10.70 30.61 1.15
N TYR A 66 11.21 29.71 0.31
CA TYR A 66 11.82 28.45 0.72
C TYR A 66 12.95 28.63 1.74
N PRO A 67 13.06 27.78 2.78
CA PRO A 67 12.22 26.62 3.13
C PRO A 67 10.96 26.96 3.94
N GLY A 68 10.62 28.24 4.06
CA GLY A 68 9.50 28.70 4.87
C GLY A 68 9.70 28.53 6.37
N LYS A 69 8.60 28.52 7.11
CA LYS A 69 8.56 28.47 8.58
C LYS A 69 8.41 27.04 9.09
N THR A 70 9.48 26.25 9.01
CA THR A 70 9.50 24.85 9.48
C THR A 70 9.79 24.74 10.99
N SER A 71 9.68 23.52 11.54
CA SER A 71 10.13 23.19 12.91
C SER A 71 11.32 22.23 12.91
N SER A 72 12.04 22.13 11.78
CA SER A 72 13.14 21.19 11.57
C SER A 72 14.52 21.83 11.51
N ASN A 73 14.62 23.15 11.74
CA ASN A 73 15.88 23.91 11.60
C ASN A 73 16.47 23.90 10.18
N GLY A 74 15.59 23.77 9.18
CA GLY A 74 15.93 23.62 7.78
C GLY A 74 14.67 23.21 6.99
N PRO A 75 14.79 22.69 5.77
CA PRO A 75 13.65 22.12 5.06
C PRO A 75 13.06 20.91 5.82
N ASN A 76 11.76 20.70 5.71
CA ASN A 76 11.10 19.52 6.27
C ASN A 76 10.87 18.44 5.20
N TRP A 77 10.15 17.36 5.54
CA TRP A 77 10.01 16.22 4.62
C TRP A 77 9.21 16.57 3.37
N ILE A 78 8.21 17.47 3.47
CA ILE A 78 7.41 17.86 2.31
C ILE A 78 8.20 18.79 1.40
N ASP A 79 9.06 19.64 1.98
CA ASP A 79 10.04 20.43 1.22
C ASP A 79 10.98 19.52 0.43
N TYR A 80 11.64 18.56 1.08
CA TYR A 80 12.57 17.65 0.42
C TYR A 80 11.89 16.72 -0.58
N LEU A 81 10.67 16.25 -0.31
CA LEU A 81 9.91 15.43 -1.24
C LEU A 81 9.62 16.22 -2.52
N THR A 82 9.28 17.50 -2.36
CA THR A 82 9.04 18.41 -3.48
C THR A 82 10.33 18.73 -4.21
N THR A 83 11.36 19.23 -3.53
CA THR A 83 12.52 19.83 -4.18
C THR A 83 13.58 18.83 -4.61
N THR A 84 13.78 17.75 -3.83
CA THR A 84 14.93 16.86 -3.97
C THR A 84 14.55 15.45 -4.41
N TYR A 85 13.53 14.85 -3.79
CA TYR A 85 13.16 13.44 -4.00
C TYR A 85 11.89 13.27 -4.83
N ASN A 86 11.55 14.28 -5.63
CA ASN A 86 10.44 14.20 -6.57
C ASN A 86 10.78 13.28 -7.75
N LYS A 87 9.75 12.80 -8.44
CA LYS A 87 9.88 12.03 -9.69
C LYS A 87 9.22 12.72 -10.88
N SER A 88 8.73 13.92 -10.65
CA SER A 88 8.10 14.85 -11.58
C SER A 88 8.10 16.23 -10.92
N PRO A 89 8.06 17.32 -11.70
CA PRO A 89 8.08 18.68 -11.16
C PRO A 89 6.71 19.09 -10.59
N PHE A 90 6.14 18.29 -9.69
CA PHE A 90 4.83 18.56 -9.11
C PHE A 90 4.85 19.82 -8.25
N LEU A 91 3.67 20.45 -8.18
CA LEU A 91 3.35 21.61 -7.37
C LEU A 91 2.86 21.17 -6.00
N THR A 92 3.34 21.79 -4.93
CA THR A 92 2.98 21.41 -3.57
C THR A 92 2.22 22.52 -2.86
N TYR A 93 1.00 22.20 -2.46
CA TYR A 93 0.09 23.06 -1.69
C TYR A 93 0.06 22.57 -0.24
N ASN A 94 0.88 23.20 0.61
CA ASN A 94 1.07 22.71 1.98
C ASN A 94 0.12 23.38 2.97
N LEU A 95 -1.01 22.74 3.26
CA LEU A 95 -2.06 23.27 4.11
C LEU A 95 -1.82 22.98 5.61
N ALA A 96 -0.69 22.36 5.97
CA ALA A 96 -0.38 21.95 7.34
C ALA A 96 -0.20 23.13 8.32
N TYR A 97 -0.65 22.93 9.58
CA TYR A 97 -0.56 23.91 10.66
C TYR A 97 0.24 23.40 11.86
N SER A 98 1.14 24.22 12.40
CA SER A 98 1.88 23.84 13.61
C SER A 98 0.93 23.56 14.78
N GLY A 99 1.19 22.46 15.49
CA GLY A 99 0.41 22.05 16.65
C GLY A 99 -0.95 21.45 16.34
N ALA A 100 -1.30 21.24 15.06
CA ALA A 100 -2.62 20.76 14.66
C ALA A 100 -2.97 19.39 15.25
N VAL A 101 -4.21 19.28 15.75
CA VAL A 101 -4.88 18.02 16.11
C VAL A 101 -5.82 17.62 14.97
N VAL A 102 -6.49 16.46 15.03
CA VAL A 102 -7.51 16.16 14.01
C VAL A 102 -8.71 17.09 14.12
N ASP A 103 -9.15 17.36 15.34
CA ASP A 103 -10.36 18.13 15.64
C ASP A 103 -10.22 18.87 16.97
N THR A 104 -10.30 20.21 16.92
CA THR A 104 -10.19 21.06 18.10
C THR A 104 -11.38 20.99 19.05
N ASP A 105 -12.55 20.53 18.58
CA ASP A 105 -13.73 20.29 19.42
C ASP A 105 -13.58 19.02 20.25
N ILE A 106 -12.71 18.09 19.84
CA ILE A 106 -12.39 16.86 20.57
C ILE A 106 -11.18 17.05 21.48
N ILE A 107 -10.08 17.61 20.95
CA ILE A 107 -8.87 17.94 21.71
C ILE A 107 -8.63 19.44 21.62
N ARG A 108 -8.91 20.15 22.73
CA ARG A 108 -8.77 21.60 22.80
C ARG A 108 -7.38 22.06 22.38
N ASN A 109 -7.34 22.98 21.43
CA ASN A 109 -6.13 23.53 20.84
C ASN A 109 -6.39 24.93 20.28
N ASN A 110 -5.36 25.62 19.74
CA ASN A 110 -5.48 26.99 19.21
C ASN A 110 -6.19 27.05 17.83
N ASN A 111 -7.33 26.38 17.67
CA ASN A 111 -8.08 26.25 16.40
C ASN A 111 -7.24 25.73 15.22
N ASN A 112 -6.11 25.09 15.47
CA ASN A 112 -5.32 24.40 14.45
C ASN A 112 -5.76 22.95 14.43
N ASP A 113 -6.44 22.53 13.37
CA ASP A 113 -6.83 21.14 13.17
C ASP A 113 -6.95 20.71 11.70
N LEU A 114 -7.13 19.42 11.45
CA LEU A 114 -7.33 18.87 10.11
C LEU A 114 -8.66 19.36 9.51
N VAL A 115 -9.71 19.48 10.32
CA VAL A 115 -11.03 19.96 9.89
C VAL A 115 -10.89 21.30 9.18
N ARG A 116 -10.22 22.30 9.77
CA ARG A 116 -10.05 23.60 9.11
C ARG A 116 -9.14 23.54 7.89
N GLN A 117 -8.07 22.74 7.92
CA GLN A 117 -7.21 22.56 6.75
C GLN A 117 -8.01 22.03 5.53
N VAL A 118 -9.00 21.16 5.76
CA VAL A 118 -9.87 20.66 4.70
C VAL A 118 -11.01 21.64 4.39
N GLN A 119 -11.82 21.98 5.39
CA GLN A 119 -13.08 22.72 5.21
C GLN A 119 -12.88 24.20 4.89
N GLU A 120 -11.89 24.86 5.50
CA GLU A 120 -11.67 26.29 5.36
C GLU A 120 -10.56 26.63 4.36
N LYS A 121 -9.53 25.78 4.25
CA LYS A 121 -8.43 25.99 3.29
C LYS A 121 -8.64 25.24 1.99
N PHE A 122 -8.75 23.91 2.02
CA PHE A 122 -8.74 23.14 0.79
C PHE A 122 -10.01 23.33 -0.06
N LEU A 123 -11.18 23.07 0.53
CA LEU A 123 -12.44 23.04 -0.22
C LEU A 123 -12.79 24.40 -0.86
N PRO A 124 -12.63 25.55 -0.18
CA PRO A 124 -12.99 26.83 -0.80
C PRO A 124 -12.04 27.24 -1.92
N ASN A 125 -10.76 26.85 -1.87
CA ASN A 125 -9.71 27.37 -2.75
C ASN A 125 -9.35 26.46 -3.94
N TYR A 126 -9.56 25.14 -3.82
CA TYR A 126 -9.07 24.17 -4.82
C TYR A 126 -10.13 23.20 -5.35
N LYS A 127 -11.29 23.07 -4.69
CA LYS A 127 -12.40 22.23 -5.19
C LYS A 127 -13.05 22.82 -6.44
N ARG A 128 -13.39 24.12 -6.40
CA ARG A 128 -14.29 24.77 -7.36
C ARG A 128 -13.73 24.78 -8.79
N ASP A 129 -12.44 25.10 -8.93
CA ASP A 129 -11.82 25.27 -10.24
C ASP A 129 -11.14 24.00 -10.75
N LYS A 130 -11.31 22.86 -10.05
CA LYS A 130 -10.57 21.60 -10.31
C LYS A 130 -9.08 21.87 -10.57
N LYS A 131 -8.42 22.63 -9.69
CA LYS A 131 -6.98 22.98 -9.79
C LYS A 131 -6.04 21.77 -9.74
N PHE A 132 -6.60 20.57 -9.69
CA PHE A 132 -5.92 19.31 -9.55
C PHE A 132 -6.70 18.23 -10.30
N ALA A 133 -5.99 17.31 -10.95
CA ALA A 133 -6.60 16.16 -11.61
C ALA A 133 -6.55 14.93 -10.71
N ALA A 134 -7.65 14.17 -10.70
CA ALA A 134 -7.82 13.00 -9.86
C ALA A 134 -6.66 11.97 -9.97
N SER A 135 -6.13 11.75 -11.16
CA SER A 135 -5.09 10.75 -11.44
C SER A 135 -3.65 11.25 -11.20
N THR A 136 -3.41 12.56 -11.27
CA THR A 136 -2.08 13.17 -11.13
C THR A 136 -1.92 13.96 -9.83
N SER A 137 -2.87 13.85 -8.90
CA SER A 137 -2.83 14.55 -7.61
C SER A 137 -2.70 13.59 -6.44
N LEU A 138 -1.83 13.90 -5.50
CA LEU A 138 -1.61 13.16 -4.26
C LEU A 138 -2.00 13.99 -3.04
N PHE A 139 -2.78 13.39 -2.14
CA PHE A 139 -3.23 13.99 -0.89
C PHE A 139 -2.48 13.33 0.27
N ALA A 140 -1.45 14.01 0.78
CA ALA A 140 -0.60 13.48 1.83
C ALA A 140 -1.03 14.02 3.19
N ILE A 141 -1.32 13.13 4.15
CA ILE A 141 -1.84 13.50 5.47
C ILE A 141 -0.95 12.89 6.55
N PHE A 142 -0.37 13.76 7.38
CA PHE A 142 0.45 13.38 8.53
C PHE A 142 -0.06 14.08 9.80
N MET A 143 -0.95 13.38 10.50
CA MET A 143 -1.68 13.89 11.67
C MET A 143 -1.55 12.91 12.84
N GLY A 144 -1.75 13.42 14.06
CA GLY A 144 -1.88 12.62 15.30
C GLY A 144 -0.82 12.88 16.36
N ILE A 145 0.26 13.58 16.04
CA ILE A 145 1.32 13.86 17.02
C ILE A 145 0.75 14.68 18.17
N ASN A 146 0.02 15.74 17.87
CA ASN A 146 -0.60 16.56 18.91
C ASN A 146 -1.75 15.87 19.62
N ASP A 147 -2.53 15.04 18.91
CA ASP A 147 -3.62 14.26 19.50
C ASP A 147 -3.09 13.31 20.58
N VAL A 148 -2.03 12.55 20.28
CA VAL A 148 -1.37 11.66 21.25
C VAL A 148 -0.72 12.45 22.37
N MET A 149 -0.04 13.56 22.06
CA MET A 149 0.71 14.33 23.06
C MET A 149 -0.18 15.16 23.99
N LYS A 150 -1.41 15.50 23.59
CA LYS A 150 -2.34 16.35 24.37
C LYS A 150 -3.59 15.61 24.87
N GLY A 151 -4.02 14.55 24.18
CA GLY A 151 -5.35 13.97 24.35
C GLY A 151 -5.55 13.02 25.53
N ASP A 152 -4.49 12.67 26.26
CA ASP A 152 -4.54 11.65 27.33
C ASP A 152 -5.28 10.36 26.89
N LEU A 153 -4.96 9.91 25.67
CA LEU A 153 -5.68 8.83 24.98
C LEU A 153 -5.57 7.47 25.70
N TYR A 154 -4.66 7.35 26.66
CA TYR A 154 -4.58 6.18 27.53
C TYR A 154 -5.73 6.13 28.53
N ASN A 155 -6.04 7.25 29.21
CA ASN A 155 -7.15 7.29 30.17
C ASN A 155 -8.50 7.53 29.50
N LYS A 156 -8.50 8.04 28.25
CA LYS A 156 -9.71 8.37 27.50
C LYS A 156 -9.75 7.65 26.14
N PRO A 157 -9.79 6.30 26.11
CA PRO A 157 -9.70 5.52 24.88
C PRO A 157 -10.81 5.86 23.87
N ASP A 158 -12.03 6.18 24.34
CA ASP A 158 -13.16 6.57 23.48
C ASP A 158 -12.92 7.85 22.68
N THR A 159 -11.98 8.69 23.12
CA THR A 159 -11.57 9.90 22.37
C THR A 159 -10.99 9.52 21.02
N LEU A 160 -10.31 8.37 20.93
CA LEU A 160 -9.70 7.88 19.70
C LEU A 160 -10.76 7.50 18.66
N ASP A 161 -11.93 6.99 19.08
CA ASP A 161 -13.05 6.73 18.18
C ASP A 161 -13.62 8.02 17.58
N LYS A 162 -13.81 9.04 18.41
CA LYS A 162 -14.28 10.35 17.96
C LYS A 162 -13.30 10.98 16.97
N ILE A 163 -12.00 10.95 17.30
CA ILE A 163 -10.93 11.46 16.42
C ILE A 163 -10.97 10.76 15.06
N PHE A 164 -10.98 9.42 15.03
CA PHE A 164 -10.93 8.68 13.77
C PHE A 164 -12.24 8.76 12.98
N LYS A 165 -13.38 9.01 13.65
CA LYS A 165 -14.63 9.38 12.97
C LYS A 165 -14.47 10.70 12.22
N THR A 166 -13.93 11.74 12.85
CA THR A 166 -13.64 13.03 12.18
C THR A 166 -12.58 12.85 11.08
N TYR A 167 -11.48 12.14 11.35
CA TYR A 167 -10.41 11.91 10.36
C TYR A 167 -10.96 11.21 9.10
N SER A 168 -11.76 10.16 9.28
CA SER A 168 -12.42 9.48 8.15
C SER A 168 -13.38 10.41 7.40
N GLY A 169 -14.13 11.27 8.12
CA GLY A 169 -15.01 12.29 7.56
C GLY A 169 -14.29 13.31 6.69
N GLU A 170 -13.13 13.80 7.12
CA GLU A 170 -12.33 14.76 6.35
C GLU A 170 -11.75 14.13 5.07
N ILE A 171 -11.33 12.86 5.14
CA ILE A 171 -10.92 12.11 3.93
C ILE A 171 -12.11 11.93 2.99
N ALA A 172 -13.31 11.67 3.51
CA ALA A 172 -14.53 11.57 2.72
C ALA A 172 -14.86 12.91 2.03
N ALA A 173 -14.65 14.05 2.70
CA ALA A 173 -14.84 15.37 2.13
C ALA A 173 -13.86 15.65 0.98
N LEU A 174 -12.57 15.31 1.16
CA LEU A 174 -11.56 15.37 0.09
C LEU A 174 -11.94 14.47 -1.09
N TYR A 175 -12.38 13.25 -0.82
CA TYR A 175 -12.84 12.32 -1.87
C TYR A 175 -14.06 12.88 -2.63
N LYS A 176 -15.06 13.43 -1.93
CA LYS A 176 -16.22 14.09 -2.56
C LYS A 176 -15.81 15.29 -3.40
N ALA A 177 -14.71 15.96 -3.06
CA ALA A 177 -14.13 17.05 -3.85
C ALA A 177 -13.31 16.58 -5.07
N GLY A 178 -13.06 15.28 -5.23
CA GLY A 178 -12.37 14.72 -6.39
C GLY A 178 -11.02 14.08 -6.09
N ALA A 179 -10.53 14.13 -4.84
CA ALA A 179 -9.30 13.45 -4.45
C ALA A 179 -9.42 11.93 -4.64
N ARG A 180 -8.42 11.30 -5.25
CA ARG A 180 -8.40 9.84 -5.47
C ARG A 180 -7.16 9.16 -4.91
N ASN A 181 -6.01 9.83 -4.86
CA ASN A 181 -4.78 9.23 -4.33
C ASN A 181 -4.44 9.84 -2.97
N PHE A 182 -4.34 9.01 -1.95
CA PHE A 182 -4.04 9.42 -0.58
C PHE A 182 -2.75 8.74 -0.09
N LEU A 183 -1.93 9.50 0.64
CA LEU A 183 -0.78 8.98 1.39
C LEU A 183 -1.01 9.34 2.87
N LEU A 184 -1.19 8.34 3.71
CA LEU A 184 -1.31 8.53 5.16
C LEU A 184 0.00 8.12 5.83
N LEU A 185 0.50 8.93 6.76
CA LEU A 185 1.70 8.60 7.54
C LEU A 185 1.31 8.12 8.94
N THR A 186 1.95 7.05 9.39
CA THR A 186 1.88 6.64 10.80
C THR A 186 2.71 7.56 11.68
N LEU A 187 2.45 7.54 12.98
CA LEU A 187 3.23 8.30 13.95
C LEU A 187 4.62 7.70 14.15
N PRO A 188 5.63 8.55 14.35
CA PRO A 188 6.96 8.16 14.83
C PRO A 188 6.88 7.63 16.29
N PRO A 189 7.97 7.08 16.84
CA PRO A 189 8.06 6.65 18.25
C PRO A 189 8.04 7.84 19.22
N LEU A 190 6.86 8.44 19.45
CA LEU A 190 6.69 9.63 20.29
C LEU A 190 7.06 9.38 21.76
N GLU A 191 6.96 8.14 22.23
CA GLU A 191 7.40 7.73 23.56
C GLU A 191 8.91 7.89 23.77
N ARG A 192 9.69 8.00 22.69
CA ARG A 192 11.13 8.25 22.71
C ARG A 192 11.49 9.74 22.63
N ALA A 193 10.53 10.62 22.36
CA ALA A 193 10.79 12.06 22.28
C ALA A 193 11.24 12.63 23.64
N PRO A 194 12.17 13.61 23.68
CA PRO A 194 12.59 14.24 24.93
C PRO A 194 11.42 14.84 25.72
N ARG A 195 10.35 15.29 25.06
CA ARG A 195 9.11 15.77 25.69
C ARG A 195 8.44 14.72 26.59
N VAL A 196 8.68 13.43 26.33
CA VAL A 196 8.21 12.31 27.13
C VAL A 196 9.30 11.81 28.07
N THR A 197 10.51 11.57 27.54
CA THR A 197 11.59 10.90 28.29
C THR A 197 12.29 11.78 29.31
N LYS A 198 12.23 13.12 29.17
CA LYS A 198 12.86 14.08 30.10
C LYS A 198 11.89 14.64 31.14
N LYS A 199 10.70 14.06 31.29
CA LYS A 199 9.75 14.43 32.34
C LYS A 199 9.99 13.63 33.63
N SER A 200 9.65 14.21 34.77
CA SER A 200 9.79 13.57 36.08
C SER A 200 8.92 12.31 36.22
N ASP A 201 7.78 12.27 35.54
CA ASP A 201 6.82 11.15 35.48
C ASP A 201 7.07 10.19 34.29
N SER A 202 8.23 10.25 33.64
CA SER A 202 8.56 9.50 32.41
C SER A 202 8.31 7.99 32.51
N ALA A 203 8.58 7.37 33.67
CA ALA A 203 8.33 5.94 33.90
C ALA A 203 6.87 5.53 33.63
N THR A 204 5.91 6.43 33.90
CA THR A 204 4.49 6.19 33.63
C THR A 204 4.06 6.73 32.26
N ARG A 205 4.66 7.84 31.79
CA ARG A 205 4.30 8.43 30.49
C ARG A 205 4.73 7.58 29.30
N ILE A 206 5.94 7.03 29.32
CA ILE A 206 6.50 6.25 28.20
C ILE A 206 5.55 5.12 27.79
N PRO A 207 5.13 4.19 28.68
CA PRO A 207 4.23 3.10 28.28
C PRO A 207 2.86 3.59 27.81
N ARG A 208 2.34 4.69 28.37
CA ARG A 208 1.05 5.28 27.96
C ARG A 208 1.11 5.84 26.54
N ILE A 209 2.17 6.60 26.22
CA ILE A 209 2.38 7.14 24.88
C ILE A 209 2.66 6.02 23.88
N ALA A 210 3.47 5.02 24.23
CA ALA A 210 3.74 3.88 23.37
C ALA A 210 2.45 3.15 22.96
N LYS A 211 1.54 2.91 23.93
CA LYS A 211 0.23 2.33 23.67
C LYS A 211 -0.62 3.22 22.75
N ALA A 212 -0.67 4.52 23.01
CA ALA A 212 -1.43 5.46 22.18
C ALA A 212 -0.88 5.56 20.75
N VAL A 213 0.44 5.57 20.56
CA VAL A 213 1.11 5.53 19.24
C VAL A 213 0.77 4.23 18.50
N SER A 214 0.84 3.09 19.18
CA SER A 214 0.50 1.79 18.60
C SER A 214 -0.95 1.76 18.11
N GLU A 215 -1.90 2.18 18.95
CA GLU A 215 -3.32 2.23 18.60
C GLU A 215 -3.61 3.23 17.48
N TRP A 216 -2.97 4.39 17.48
CA TRP A 216 -3.08 5.36 16.38
C TRP A 216 -2.61 4.75 15.06
N ASN A 217 -1.42 4.14 15.05
CA ASN A 217 -0.82 3.55 13.86
C ASN A 217 -1.66 2.39 13.32
N LYS A 218 -2.23 1.57 14.21
CA LYS A 218 -3.21 0.54 13.85
C LYS A 218 -4.42 1.14 13.14
N ARG A 219 -5.01 2.21 13.69
CA ARG A 219 -6.19 2.85 13.10
C ARG A 219 -5.90 3.57 11.78
N VAL A 220 -4.72 4.17 11.60
CA VAL A 220 -4.29 4.72 10.30
C VAL A 220 -4.24 3.61 9.24
N ARG A 221 -3.74 2.42 9.59
CA ARG A 221 -3.79 1.26 8.68
C ARG A 221 -5.23 0.81 8.42
N SER A 222 -6.10 0.79 9.44
CA SER A 222 -7.52 0.46 9.25
C SER A 222 -8.26 1.49 8.37
N LEU A 223 -7.87 2.76 8.40
CA LEU A 223 -8.42 3.78 7.49
C LEU A 223 -8.18 3.40 6.03
N GLN A 224 -6.99 2.86 5.69
CA GLN A 224 -6.69 2.42 4.33
C GLN A 224 -7.75 1.43 3.82
N SER A 225 -7.99 0.35 4.57
CA SER A 225 -8.96 -0.67 4.21
C SER A 225 -10.38 -0.12 4.16
N SER A 226 -10.76 0.74 5.12
CA SER A 226 -12.08 1.36 5.17
C SER A 226 -12.34 2.29 3.97
N ILE A 227 -11.36 3.13 3.64
CA ILE A 227 -11.46 4.07 2.51
C ILE A 227 -11.51 3.30 1.20
N GLN A 228 -10.66 2.28 0.99
CA GLN A 228 -10.68 1.48 -0.23
C GLN A 228 -11.99 0.69 -0.40
N LYS A 229 -12.58 0.22 0.70
CA LYS A 229 -13.90 -0.45 0.69
C LYS A 229 -15.03 0.52 0.34
N ASN A 230 -15.08 1.68 0.99
CA ASN A 230 -16.19 2.63 0.86
C ASN A 230 -16.06 3.53 -0.37
N TYR A 231 -14.84 3.73 -0.88
CA TYR A 231 -14.52 4.62 -1.98
C TYR A 231 -13.72 3.86 -3.04
N SER A 232 -14.42 3.01 -3.80
CA SER A 232 -13.85 2.07 -4.79
C SER A 232 -12.99 2.71 -5.90
N LYS A 233 -13.09 4.03 -6.06
CA LYS A 233 -12.29 4.85 -6.98
C LYS A 233 -11.07 5.49 -6.31
N SER A 234 -10.68 5.07 -5.11
CA SER A 234 -9.51 5.63 -4.41
C SER A 234 -8.32 4.67 -4.41
N THR A 235 -7.12 5.24 -4.36
CA THR A 235 -5.87 4.58 -4.06
C THR A 235 -5.34 5.18 -2.76
N VAL A 236 -5.10 4.34 -1.76
CA VAL A 236 -4.63 4.79 -0.44
C VAL A 236 -3.36 4.03 -0.09
N PHE A 237 -2.32 4.79 0.23
CA PHE A 237 -1.05 4.29 0.72
C PHE A 237 -0.89 4.65 2.19
N VAL A 238 -0.30 3.75 2.96
CA VAL A 238 0.14 4.01 4.34
C VAL A 238 1.64 3.87 4.41
N TYR A 239 2.33 4.96 4.72
CA TYR A 239 3.78 4.96 4.95
C TYR A 239 4.06 4.85 6.44
N ASP A 240 4.83 3.83 6.83
CA ASP A 240 5.15 3.59 8.24
C ASP A 240 6.39 4.36 8.68
N THR A 241 6.19 5.48 9.38
CA THR A 241 7.27 6.35 9.86
C THR A 241 7.95 5.80 11.12
N TYR A 242 7.23 4.98 11.90
CA TYR A 242 7.73 4.41 13.15
C TYR A 242 9.05 3.64 13.01
N PRO A 243 9.15 2.60 12.14
CA PRO A 243 10.38 1.81 12.01
C PRO A 243 11.55 2.63 11.46
N LEU A 244 11.31 3.58 10.55
CA LEU A 244 12.36 4.45 10.01
C LEU A 244 13.05 5.23 11.14
N MET A 245 12.27 5.89 11.99
CA MET A 245 12.82 6.69 13.07
C MET A 245 13.45 5.84 14.18
N MET A 246 12.88 4.68 14.50
CA MET A 246 13.49 3.72 15.42
C MET A 246 14.87 3.26 14.93
N ASN A 247 15.03 2.96 13.64
CA ASN A 247 16.32 2.58 13.07
C ASN A 247 17.35 3.72 13.18
N VAL A 248 16.93 4.95 12.92
CA VAL A 248 17.78 6.14 13.07
C VAL A 248 18.21 6.34 14.52
N MET A 249 17.29 6.22 15.48
CA MET A 249 17.60 6.37 16.91
C MET A 249 18.59 5.31 17.41
N ASN A 250 18.44 4.07 16.95
CA ASN A 250 19.26 2.95 17.39
C ASN A 250 20.63 2.92 16.70
N LYS A 251 20.68 3.28 15.42
CA LYS A 251 21.92 3.29 14.62
C LYS A 251 21.85 4.40 13.57
N PRO A 252 22.24 5.64 13.94
CA PRO A 252 22.15 6.79 13.03
C PRO A 252 22.93 6.62 11.72
N SER A 253 23.99 5.81 11.74
CA SER A 253 24.80 5.47 10.56
C SER A 253 24.15 4.50 9.57
N SER A 254 22.94 3.99 9.87
CA SER A 254 22.19 3.11 8.95
C SER A 254 21.79 3.82 7.65
N TYR A 255 21.76 5.16 7.65
CA TYR A 255 21.43 5.95 6.48
C TYR A 255 22.44 7.08 6.28
N SER A 256 22.71 7.39 5.02
CA SER A 256 23.65 8.44 4.62
C SER A 256 23.27 9.83 5.16
N GLU A 257 21.98 10.11 5.24
CA GLU A 257 21.41 11.38 5.67
C GLU A 257 21.60 11.59 7.18
N THR A 258 21.52 10.52 7.98
CA THR A 258 21.51 10.59 9.45
C THR A 258 22.84 10.21 10.08
N LYS A 259 23.85 9.78 9.30
CA LYS A 259 25.21 9.45 9.78
C LYS A 259 25.90 10.60 10.52
N ILE A 260 25.43 11.83 10.29
CA ILE A 260 25.95 13.04 10.94
C ILE A 260 25.53 13.16 12.41
N TYR A 261 24.49 12.45 12.83
CA TYR A 261 24.03 12.52 14.21
C TYR A 261 25.10 12.02 15.18
N ARG A 262 25.21 12.75 16.29
CA ARG A 262 26.07 12.48 17.44
C ARG A 262 25.25 12.36 18.72
N ASP A 263 24.02 12.88 18.72
CA ASP A 263 23.03 12.69 19.78
C ASP A 263 21.66 12.40 19.16
N SER A 264 21.04 11.28 19.56
CA SER A 264 19.70 10.88 19.10
C SER A 264 18.65 10.82 20.22
N ASN A 265 19.02 11.19 21.44
CA ASN A 265 18.19 11.04 22.63
C ASN A 265 17.87 12.37 23.33
N GLY A 266 18.70 13.40 23.12
CA GLY A 266 18.54 14.73 23.67
C GLY A 266 18.50 15.82 22.61
N TYR A 267 18.38 17.06 23.08
CA TYR A 267 18.47 18.28 22.30
C TYR A 267 19.31 19.31 23.06
N CYS A 268 19.82 20.33 22.37
CA CYS A 268 20.47 21.46 23.03
C CYS A 268 19.49 22.62 23.22
N SER A 269 19.40 23.17 24.44
CA SER A 269 18.48 24.27 24.78
C SER A 269 18.67 25.50 23.89
N ALA A 270 19.92 25.81 23.50
CA ALA A 270 20.26 26.94 22.64
C ALA A 270 19.69 26.84 21.22
N TYR A 271 19.35 25.63 20.74
CA TYR A 271 18.82 25.41 19.39
C TYR A 271 17.29 25.28 19.35
N THR A 272 16.60 25.33 20.51
CA THR A 272 15.17 25.01 20.61
C THR A 272 14.25 25.88 19.74
N LYS A 273 14.69 27.10 19.41
CA LYS A 273 14.00 28.06 18.54
C LYS A 273 14.47 28.05 17.08
N GLY A 274 15.37 27.13 16.73
CA GLY A 274 16.10 27.14 15.47
C GLY A 274 17.38 27.97 15.54
N THR A 275 18.18 27.90 14.48
CA THR A 275 19.45 28.58 14.27
C THR A 275 19.47 29.25 12.90
N GLU A 276 20.44 30.12 12.65
CA GLU A 276 20.58 30.81 11.36
C GLU A 276 20.83 29.81 10.21
N LYS A 277 21.70 28.82 10.44
CA LYS A 277 21.99 27.73 9.51
C LYS A 277 21.76 26.37 10.19
N PRO A 278 21.35 25.33 9.47
CA PRO A 278 21.12 24.01 10.07
C PRO A 278 22.34 23.42 10.79
N ASP A 279 23.55 23.77 10.36
CA ASP A 279 24.83 23.31 10.91
C ASP A 279 25.47 24.29 11.91
N SER A 280 24.74 25.32 12.34
CA SER A 280 25.24 26.28 13.34
C SER A 280 25.68 25.58 14.62
N LYS A 281 26.79 26.06 15.17
CA LYS A 281 27.41 25.55 16.40
C LYS A 281 27.44 26.63 17.47
N SER A 282 26.63 26.46 18.52
CA SER A 282 26.73 27.25 19.76
C SER A 282 27.87 26.75 20.63
N SER A 283 28.55 27.67 21.31
CA SER A 283 29.55 27.38 22.34
C SER A 283 28.96 26.65 23.55
N SER A 284 27.67 26.79 23.81
CA SER A 284 26.96 26.15 24.93
C SER A 284 26.50 24.72 24.65
N CYS A 285 26.67 24.22 23.42
CA CYS A 285 26.22 22.88 23.02
C CYS A 285 27.43 21.97 22.76
N LYS A 286 27.25 20.65 22.85
CA LYS A 286 28.33 19.68 22.57
C LYS A 286 28.55 19.46 21.07
N TYR A 287 27.49 19.47 20.26
CA TYR A 287 27.55 19.30 18.80
C TYR A 287 26.91 20.48 18.05
N ALA A 288 27.06 20.54 16.72
CA ALA A 288 26.30 21.45 15.86
C ALA A 288 24.82 21.04 15.82
N ALA A 289 23.91 21.95 15.43
CA ALA A 289 22.47 21.70 15.51
C ALA A 289 22.02 20.47 14.68
N ASN A 290 22.47 20.34 13.43
CA ASN A 290 22.21 19.17 12.57
C ASN A 290 22.85 17.85 13.03
N GLN A 291 23.69 17.87 14.07
CA GLN A 291 24.24 16.66 14.68
C GLN A 291 23.36 16.13 15.82
N TYR A 292 22.29 16.83 16.20
CA TYR A 292 21.24 16.31 17.08
C TYR A 292 20.07 15.81 16.23
N LEU A 293 19.53 14.63 16.53
CA LEU A 293 18.26 14.19 15.95
C LEU A 293 17.15 15.16 16.33
N TRP A 294 17.10 15.58 17.60
CA TRP A 294 16.04 16.44 18.13
C TRP A 294 16.50 17.90 18.18
N LEU A 295 15.76 18.78 17.52
CA LEU A 295 15.98 20.23 17.58
C LEU A 295 15.54 20.81 18.93
N ASN A 296 14.38 20.36 19.37
CA ASN A 296 13.78 20.67 20.66
C ASN A 296 13.18 19.40 21.24
N ASP A 297 12.27 19.51 22.19
CA ASP A 297 11.74 18.35 22.89
C ASP A 297 10.83 17.42 22.04
N LEU A 298 10.40 17.84 20.85
CA LEU A 298 9.48 17.06 20.00
C LEU A 298 9.83 17.01 18.51
N HIS A 299 10.61 17.95 17.99
CA HIS A 299 10.80 18.08 16.54
C HIS A 299 12.17 17.58 16.11
N PRO A 300 12.27 16.71 15.10
CA PRO A 300 13.54 16.28 14.58
C PRO A 300 14.16 17.35 13.68
N THR A 301 15.48 17.34 13.55
CA THR A 301 16.22 18.23 12.65
C THR A 301 16.08 17.80 11.18
N ASP A 302 16.49 18.69 10.28
CA ASP A 302 16.41 18.52 8.83
C ASP A 302 16.99 17.21 8.27
N PRO A 303 18.06 16.57 8.82
CA PRO A 303 18.60 15.35 8.22
C PRO A 303 17.62 14.18 8.30
N PHE A 304 16.80 14.11 9.35
CA PHE A 304 15.76 13.08 9.48
C PHE A 304 14.62 13.36 8.50
N HIS A 305 14.21 14.63 8.36
CA HIS A 305 13.21 15.01 7.38
C HIS A 305 13.66 14.73 5.94
N LYS A 306 14.95 14.91 5.63
CA LYS A 306 15.54 14.53 4.36
C LYS A 306 15.46 13.03 4.11
N LEU A 307 15.80 12.22 5.12
CA LEU A 307 15.67 10.77 5.06
C LEU A 307 14.21 10.34 4.87
N LEU A 308 13.28 10.90 5.64
CA LEU A 308 11.86 10.60 5.57
C LEU A 308 11.32 10.85 4.15
N ALA A 309 11.67 11.98 3.54
CA ALA A 309 11.28 12.30 2.16
C ALA A 309 11.86 11.30 1.14
N LYS A 310 13.13 10.92 1.28
CA LYS A 310 13.79 9.93 0.42
C LYS A 310 13.11 8.57 0.49
N ASP A 311 12.78 8.14 1.70
CA ASP A 311 12.19 6.83 1.93
C ASP A 311 10.73 6.80 1.47
N ILE A 312 9.95 7.87 1.68
CA ILE A 312 8.60 8.03 1.09
C ILE A 312 8.64 7.99 -0.44
N SER A 313 9.58 8.71 -1.07
CA SER A 313 9.75 8.68 -2.53
C SER A 313 10.05 7.27 -3.04
N SER A 314 10.92 6.55 -2.33
CA SER A 314 11.26 5.16 -2.68
C SER A 314 10.09 4.22 -2.46
N PHE A 315 9.34 4.38 -1.37
CA PHE A 315 8.13 3.64 -1.07
C PHE A 315 7.07 3.83 -2.16
N LEU A 316 6.73 5.07 -2.54
CA LEU A 316 5.73 5.35 -3.57
C LEU A 316 6.13 4.80 -4.95
N GLN A 317 7.42 4.78 -5.27
CA GLN A 317 7.93 4.11 -6.47
C GLN A 317 7.73 2.59 -6.40
N LYS A 318 8.11 1.95 -5.29
CA LYS A 318 7.91 0.49 -5.10
C LYS A 318 6.43 0.11 -5.20
N GLN A 319 5.53 0.92 -4.63
CA GLN A 319 4.09 0.69 -4.73
C GLN A 319 3.61 0.71 -6.19
N ASN A 320 4.15 1.61 -7.02
CA ASN A 320 3.85 1.64 -8.45
C ASN A 320 4.25 0.33 -9.16
N ASP A 321 5.39 -0.24 -8.82
CA ASP A 321 5.87 -1.48 -9.42
C ASP A 321 5.01 -2.68 -9.00
N ILE A 322 4.62 -2.74 -7.73
CA ILE A 322 3.69 -3.76 -7.21
C ILE A 322 2.36 -3.67 -7.97
N LEU A 323 1.77 -2.49 -8.07
CA LEU A 323 0.48 -2.30 -8.75
C LEU A 323 0.54 -2.68 -10.23
N LYS A 324 1.62 -2.36 -10.94
CA LYS A 324 1.82 -2.78 -12.33
C LYS A 324 1.92 -4.29 -12.48
N ARG A 325 2.68 -4.97 -11.59
CA ARG A 325 2.79 -6.44 -11.59
C ARG A 325 1.45 -7.11 -11.32
N THR A 326 0.67 -6.62 -10.36
CA THR A 326 -0.68 -7.14 -10.06
C THR A 326 -1.65 -6.92 -11.23
N GLN A 327 -1.61 -5.78 -11.91
CA GLN A 327 -2.43 -5.56 -13.10
C GLN A 327 -2.05 -6.48 -14.26
N TRP A 328 -0.76 -6.68 -14.48
CA TRP A 328 -0.27 -7.57 -15.53
C TRP A 328 -0.69 -9.03 -15.28
N THR A 329 -0.45 -9.55 -14.07
CA THR A 329 -0.87 -10.91 -13.68
C THR A 329 -2.37 -11.13 -13.83
N ASN A 330 -3.22 -10.19 -13.37
CA ASN A 330 -4.67 -10.30 -13.53
C ASN A 330 -5.11 -10.33 -15.00
N LYS A 331 -4.49 -9.53 -15.88
CA LYS A 331 -4.78 -9.55 -17.33
C LYS A 331 -4.34 -10.84 -17.99
N THR A 332 -3.19 -11.38 -17.60
CA THR A 332 -2.68 -12.65 -18.11
C THR A 332 -3.61 -13.79 -17.70
N LEU A 333 -4.00 -13.87 -16.42
CA LEU A 333 -4.98 -14.87 -15.95
C LEU A 333 -6.31 -14.75 -16.69
N ALA A 334 -6.87 -13.55 -16.83
CA ALA A 334 -8.14 -13.36 -17.53
C ALA A 334 -8.06 -13.81 -19.01
N THR A 335 -6.93 -13.53 -19.68
CA THR A 335 -6.69 -13.98 -21.06
C THR A 335 -6.57 -15.50 -21.14
N ILE A 336 -5.85 -16.13 -20.21
CA ILE A 336 -5.70 -17.60 -20.15
C ILE A 336 -7.06 -18.27 -19.91
N VAL A 337 -7.83 -17.80 -18.92
CA VAL A 337 -9.17 -18.33 -18.61
C VAL A 337 -10.11 -18.16 -19.82
N ALA A 338 -10.07 -17.01 -20.50
CA ALA A 338 -10.87 -16.80 -21.70
C ALA A 338 -10.45 -17.74 -22.85
N ALA A 339 -9.14 -17.92 -23.07
CA ALA A 339 -8.61 -18.82 -24.09
C ALA A 339 -8.97 -20.28 -23.82
N ILE A 340 -8.88 -20.74 -22.56
CA ILE A 340 -9.33 -22.07 -22.14
C ILE A 340 -10.84 -22.22 -22.34
N GLY A 341 -11.64 -21.24 -21.91
CA GLY A 341 -13.10 -21.27 -22.08
C GLY A 341 -13.53 -21.34 -23.55
N VAL A 342 -12.88 -20.58 -24.43
CA VAL A 342 -13.15 -20.60 -25.88
C VAL A 342 -12.68 -21.91 -26.51
N SER A 343 -11.53 -22.44 -26.11
CA SER A 343 -11.00 -23.70 -26.64
C SER A 343 -11.87 -24.90 -26.24
N ALA A 344 -12.34 -24.94 -24.98
CA ALA A 344 -13.29 -25.95 -24.51
C ALA A 344 -14.66 -25.83 -25.20
N PHE A 345 -15.11 -24.62 -25.52
CA PHE A 345 -16.34 -24.36 -26.26
C PHE A 345 -16.27 -24.88 -27.71
N TYR A 346 -15.14 -24.67 -28.40
CA TYR A 346 -14.95 -25.13 -29.78
C TYR A 346 -14.62 -26.63 -29.89
N ALA A 347 -13.84 -27.19 -28.95
CA ALA A 347 -13.39 -28.58 -29.04
C ALA A 347 -14.48 -29.60 -28.70
N THR A 348 -15.54 -29.21 -27.98
CA THR A 348 -16.50 -30.19 -27.45
C THR A 348 -17.73 -30.42 -28.33
N ASN A 349 -17.99 -29.58 -29.34
CA ASN A 349 -19.18 -29.66 -30.23
C ASN A 349 -20.50 -30.01 -29.49
N TRP A 350 -20.60 -29.66 -28.19
CA TRP A 350 -21.70 -30.01 -27.28
C TRP A 350 -21.95 -31.51 -27.01
N THR A 351 -20.92 -32.36 -26.94
CA THR A 351 -21.08 -33.76 -26.48
C THR A 351 -20.60 -33.95 -25.04
N ILE A 352 -21.43 -34.58 -24.20
CA ILE A 352 -21.17 -34.82 -22.75
C ILE A 352 -19.86 -35.61 -22.53
N GLY A 353 -19.48 -36.49 -23.46
CA GLY A 353 -18.26 -37.30 -23.36
C GLY A 353 -16.96 -36.50 -23.38
N ALA A 354 -16.88 -35.44 -24.20
CA ALA A 354 -15.67 -34.62 -24.32
C ALA A 354 -15.43 -33.74 -23.07
N LEU A 355 -16.51 -33.29 -22.41
CA LEU A 355 -16.46 -32.53 -21.15
C LEU A 355 -15.95 -33.38 -19.97
N ILE A 356 -16.29 -34.68 -19.95
CA ILE A 356 -15.85 -35.61 -18.89
C ILE A 356 -14.35 -35.96 -19.03
N MET A 357 -13.85 -36.06 -20.26
CA MET A 357 -12.43 -36.39 -20.53
C MET A 357 -11.47 -35.21 -20.31
N LEU A 358 -11.91 -33.97 -20.53
CA LEU A 358 -11.12 -32.76 -20.30
C LEU A 358 -11.17 -32.25 -18.85
N GLY A 359 -12.19 -32.63 -18.08
CA GLY A 359 -12.45 -32.11 -16.73
C GLY A 359 -11.31 -32.34 -15.71
N PRO A 360 -10.79 -33.57 -15.55
CA PRO A 360 -9.78 -33.84 -14.53
C PRO A 360 -8.41 -33.19 -14.80
N PRO A 361 -7.81 -33.28 -16.00
CA PRO A 361 -6.51 -32.65 -16.27
C PRO A 361 -6.57 -31.13 -16.21
N THR A 362 -7.65 -30.53 -16.74
CA THR A 362 -7.86 -29.07 -16.70
C THR A 362 -8.10 -28.59 -15.27
N GLY A 363 -8.86 -29.34 -14.47
CA GLY A 363 -9.06 -29.04 -13.05
C GLY A 363 -7.77 -29.12 -12.23
N VAL A 364 -6.90 -30.10 -12.50
CA VAL A 364 -5.60 -30.25 -11.84
C VAL A 364 -4.65 -29.12 -12.23
N ALA A 365 -4.61 -28.71 -13.51
CA ALA A 365 -3.80 -27.59 -13.95
C ALA A 365 -4.24 -26.26 -13.31
N VAL A 366 -5.55 -26.00 -13.23
CA VAL A 366 -6.08 -24.82 -12.54
C VAL A 366 -5.74 -24.84 -11.05
N LEU A 367 -5.80 -26.00 -10.39
CA LEU A 367 -5.39 -26.15 -9.00
C LEU A 367 -3.88 -25.93 -8.81
N TRP A 368 -3.05 -26.39 -9.74
CA TRP A 368 -1.60 -26.18 -9.74
C TRP A 368 -1.26 -24.69 -9.88
N ASP A 369 -1.84 -24.01 -10.86
CA ASP A 369 -1.66 -22.56 -11.06
C ASP A 369 -2.10 -21.75 -9.83
N LEU A 370 -3.19 -22.16 -9.18
CA LEU A 370 -3.66 -21.52 -7.93
C LEU A 370 -2.67 -21.71 -6.78
N VAL A 371 -2.04 -22.88 -6.67
CA VAL A 371 -1.01 -23.16 -5.65
C VAL A 371 0.25 -22.33 -5.90
N GLU A 372 0.66 -22.15 -7.15
CA GLU A 372 1.81 -21.30 -7.49
C GLU A 372 1.54 -19.82 -7.24
N VAL A 373 0.33 -19.33 -7.55
CA VAL A 373 -0.08 -17.96 -7.22
C VAL A 373 -0.08 -17.75 -5.71
N LEU A 374 -0.57 -18.72 -4.93
CA LEU A 374 -0.47 -18.70 -3.47
C LEU A 374 0.98 -18.65 -3.01
N TYR A 375 1.87 -19.43 -3.61
CA TYR A 375 3.30 -19.42 -3.30
C TYR A 375 3.95 -18.05 -3.61
N LEU A 376 3.62 -17.43 -4.74
CA LEU A 376 4.12 -16.10 -5.14
C LEU A 376 3.61 -14.96 -4.23
N ILE A 377 2.41 -15.11 -3.66
CA ILE A 377 1.84 -14.15 -2.70
C ILE A 377 2.50 -14.31 -1.32
N ILE A 378 2.86 -15.53 -0.93
CA ILE A 378 3.34 -15.87 0.42
C ILE A 378 4.87 -15.71 0.55
N TYR A 379 5.65 -15.91 -0.52
CA TYR A 379 7.12 -15.94 -0.44
C TYR A 379 7.78 -14.75 -1.14
N THR A 380 8.22 -13.74 -0.38
CA THR A 380 8.80 -12.50 -0.92
C THR A 380 10.31 -12.34 -0.72
N ASN A 381 11.08 -13.41 -0.48
CA ASN A 381 12.54 -13.31 -0.38
C ASN A 381 13.24 -14.67 -0.54
N SER A 382 13.69 -15.02 -1.75
CA SER A 382 14.77 -16.00 -1.91
C SER A 382 15.48 -15.87 -3.27
N ASP A 383 16.80 -16.03 -3.23
CA ASP A 383 17.70 -16.19 -4.37
C ASP A 383 17.47 -17.56 -5.05
N GLY A 384 16.33 -17.71 -5.73
CA GLY A 384 15.90 -18.94 -6.40
C GLY A 384 15.50 -18.76 -7.86
N ILE A 385 14.99 -19.83 -8.48
CA ILE A 385 14.56 -19.88 -9.90
C ILE A 385 13.58 -18.73 -10.19
N HIS A 386 13.87 -17.95 -11.24
CA HIS A 386 13.12 -16.74 -11.58
C HIS A 386 11.65 -17.08 -11.85
N PRO A 387 10.66 -16.36 -11.28
CA PRO A 387 9.24 -16.68 -11.41
C PRO A 387 8.74 -16.84 -12.86
N ASN A 388 9.28 -16.04 -13.79
CA ASN A 388 8.96 -16.18 -15.22
C ASN A 388 9.37 -17.53 -15.81
N ALA A 389 10.42 -18.18 -15.29
CA ALA A 389 10.89 -19.48 -15.80
C ALA A 389 9.96 -20.62 -15.40
N CYS A 390 9.41 -20.59 -14.17
CA CYS A 390 8.36 -21.52 -13.73
C CYS A 390 7.13 -21.40 -14.63
N ILE A 391 6.58 -20.19 -14.75
CA ILE A 391 5.41 -19.90 -15.62
C ILE A 391 5.63 -20.39 -17.06
N ILE A 392 6.83 -20.21 -17.62
CA ILE A 392 7.14 -20.70 -18.97
C ILE A 392 7.12 -22.23 -19.05
N ILE A 393 7.69 -22.92 -18.07
CA ILE A 393 7.70 -24.38 -18.02
C ILE A 393 6.28 -24.93 -17.85
N ASP A 394 5.46 -24.31 -17.00
CA ASP A 394 4.08 -24.75 -16.79
C ASP A 394 3.20 -24.51 -18.02
N ILE A 395 3.40 -23.40 -18.74
CA ILE A 395 2.75 -23.17 -20.04
C ILE A 395 3.15 -24.24 -21.06
N ILE A 396 4.43 -24.63 -21.11
CA ILE A 396 4.91 -25.69 -22.01
C ILE A 396 4.27 -27.04 -21.64
N LEU A 397 4.25 -27.40 -20.36
CA LEU A 397 3.63 -28.63 -19.87
C LEU A 397 2.13 -28.64 -20.15
N PHE A 398 1.45 -27.50 -19.97
CA PHE A 398 0.02 -27.37 -20.22
C PHE A 398 -0.31 -27.52 -21.71
N ILE A 399 0.46 -26.87 -22.60
CA ILE A 399 0.29 -27.03 -24.06
C ILE A 399 0.55 -28.48 -24.47
N ALA A 400 1.55 -29.15 -23.89
CA ALA A 400 1.83 -30.55 -24.16
C ALA A 400 0.67 -31.48 -23.73
N VAL A 401 0.11 -31.26 -22.53
CA VAL A 401 -1.05 -32.03 -22.04
C VAL A 401 -2.31 -31.76 -22.87
N ALA A 402 -2.54 -30.50 -23.27
CA ALA A 402 -3.65 -30.13 -24.14
C ALA A 402 -3.53 -30.75 -25.53
N ALA A 403 -2.32 -30.78 -26.11
CA ALA A 403 -2.05 -31.43 -27.38
C ALA A 403 -2.28 -32.94 -27.30
N MET A 404 -1.77 -33.61 -26.27
CA MET A 404 -1.98 -35.04 -26.05
C MET A 404 -3.47 -35.38 -25.88
N SER A 405 -4.19 -34.58 -25.09
CA SER A 405 -5.63 -34.77 -24.86
C SER A 405 -6.45 -34.56 -26.13
N SER A 406 -6.05 -33.60 -26.97
CA SER A 406 -6.70 -33.32 -28.26
C SER A 406 -6.50 -34.46 -29.27
N VAL A 407 -5.30 -35.07 -29.29
CA VAL A 407 -5.02 -36.25 -30.11
C VAL A 407 -5.87 -37.44 -29.66
N ILE A 408 -5.99 -37.68 -28.34
CA ILE A 408 -6.82 -38.76 -27.79
C ILE A 408 -8.30 -38.54 -28.13
N ALA A 409 -8.81 -37.32 -27.95
CA ALA A 409 -10.21 -36.98 -28.25
C ALA A 409 -10.53 -37.10 -29.75
N PHE A 410 -9.64 -36.64 -30.63
CA PHE A 410 -9.79 -36.78 -32.08
C PHE A 410 -9.83 -38.26 -32.50
N THR A 411 -8.89 -39.05 -31.97
CA THR A 411 -8.79 -40.50 -32.25
C THR A 411 -10.04 -41.25 -31.81
N ALA A 412 -10.60 -40.91 -30.64
CA ALA A 412 -11.83 -41.51 -30.13
C ALA A 412 -13.10 -41.07 -30.88
N ALA A 413 -13.10 -39.88 -31.47
CA ALA A 413 -14.28 -39.31 -32.14
C ALA A 413 -14.38 -39.64 -33.64
N THR A 414 -13.27 -39.98 -34.31
CA THR A 414 -13.24 -40.15 -35.78
C THR A 414 -12.99 -41.58 -36.25
N LEU A 415 -12.49 -42.47 -35.40
CA LEU A 415 -12.24 -43.86 -35.77
C LEU A 415 -13.32 -44.74 -35.13
N SER A 416 -14.25 -45.24 -35.94
CA SER A 416 -15.29 -46.19 -35.50
C SER A 416 -14.73 -47.57 -35.09
N ASP A 417 -13.41 -47.73 -35.12
CA ASP A 417 -12.69 -48.94 -34.77
C ASP A 417 -11.33 -48.60 -34.13
N SER A 418 -11.35 -47.76 -33.08
CA SER A 418 -10.14 -47.39 -32.35
C SER A 418 -9.70 -48.53 -31.40
N GLY A 419 -9.34 -49.68 -31.97
CA GLY A 419 -8.86 -50.88 -31.27
C GLY A 419 -7.54 -50.73 -30.50
N TRP A 420 -7.09 -49.51 -30.22
CA TRP A 420 -5.83 -49.25 -29.51
C TRP A 420 -6.02 -48.83 -28.04
N TYR A 421 -7.21 -48.37 -27.62
CA TYR A 421 -7.44 -47.89 -26.24
C TYR A 421 -8.58 -48.59 -25.51
N PHE A 422 -9.41 -49.33 -26.24
CA PHE A 422 -10.40 -50.23 -25.65
C PHE A 422 -10.64 -51.40 -26.59
N ALA A 423 -10.77 -52.59 -26.02
CA ALA A 423 -11.12 -53.79 -26.76
C ALA A 423 -12.08 -54.64 -25.92
N PHE A 424 -13.02 -55.26 -26.60
CA PHE A 424 -13.91 -56.27 -26.03
C PHE A 424 -13.19 -57.62 -26.08
N PHE A 425 -13.23 -58.35 -24.97
CA PHE A 425 -12.64 -59.67 -24.84
C PHE A 425 -13.68 -60.63 -24.28
N GLN A 426 -13.58 -61.90 -24.66
CA GLN A 426 -14.35 -62.98 -24.03
C GLN A 426 -13.43 -63.81 -23.16
N ASN A 427 -13.89 -64.14 -21.94
CA ASN A 427 -13.18 -65.09 -21.10
C ASN A 427 -13.44 -66.54 -21.57
N GLU A 428 -12.77 -67.52 -20.96
CA GLU A 428 -12.94 -68.94 -21.29
C GLU A 428 -14.37 -69.48 -21.08
N GLN A 429 -15.24 -68.72 -20.38
CA GLN A 429 -16.66 -69.02 -20.20
C GLN A 429 -17.58 -68.25 -21.17
N GLY A 430 -17.03 -67.51 -22.13
CA GLY A 430 -17.79 -66.76 -23.14
C GLY A 430 -18.41 -65.45 -22.66
N VAL A 431 -18.06 -64.95 -21.47
CA VAL A 431 -18.57 -63.67 -20.95
C VAL A 431 -17.76 -62.52 -21.52
N GLU A 432 -18.45 -61.56 -22.13
CA GLU A 432 -17.84 -60.39 -22.76
C GLU A 432 -17.51 -59.31 -21.73
N TYR A 433 -16.29 -58.79 -21.78
CA TYR A 433 -15.84 -57.73 -20.89
C TYR A 433 -15.05 -56.66 -21.65
N LEU A 434 -15.21 -55.42 -21.20
CA LEU A 434 -14.54 -54.26 -21.78
C LEU A 434 -13.27 -53.96 -21.00
N ARG A 435 -12.13 -53.88 -21.70
CA ARG A 435 -10.85 -53.43 -21.13
C ARG A 435 -10.51 -52.07 -21.71
N VAL A 436 -10.27 -51.08 -20.84
CA VAL A 436 -9.93 -49.71 -21.23
C VAL A 436 -8.56 -49.34 -20.68
N ALA A 437 -7.67 -48.88 -21.55
CA ALA A 437 -6.38 -48.33 -21.17
C ALA A 437 -6.57 -46.89 -20.68
N THR A 438 -6.18 -46.62 -19.45
CA THR A 438 -6.19 -45.27 -18.86
C THR A 438 -4.75 -44.82 -18.61
N GLY A 439 -4.54 -43.51 -18.45
CA GLY A 439 -3.20 -42.92 -18.31
C GLY A 439 -2.32 -43.48 -17.18
N PHE A 440 -2.87 -44.26 -16.23
CA PHE A 440 -2.12 -44.88 -15.13
C PHE A 440 -2.40 -46.40 -14.94
N GLY A 441 -2.98 -47.09 -15.93
CA GLY A 441 -3.23 -48.55 -15.86
C GLY A 441 -4.46 -49.02 -16.66
N PHE A 442 -4.83 -50.29 -16.52
CA PHE A 442 -6.00 -50.88 -17.20
C PHE A 442 -7.19 -51.05 -16.25
N MET A 443 -8.37 -50.58 -16.65
CA MET A 443 -9.64 -50.91 -16.00
C MET A 443 -10.37 -51.99 -16.78
N THR A 444 -11.01 -52.92 -16.06
CA THR A 444 -11.81 -54.01 -16.65
C THR A 444 -13.21 -53.98 -16.07
N ALA A 445 -14.23 -53.95 -16.93
CA ALA A 445 -15.64 -54.01 -16.53
C ALA A 445 -16.34 -55.14 -17.27
N TYR A 446 -17.03 -56.00 -16.53
CA TYR A 446 -17.79 -57.12 -17.08
C TYR A 446 -19.17 -56.62 -17.51
N VAL A 447 -19.54 -56.90 -18.76
CA VAL A 447 -20.87 -56.59 -19.27
C VAL A 447 -21.76 -57.77 -18.87
N LYS A 448 -22.84 -57.50 -18.14
CA LYS A 448 -23.84 -58.52 -17.77
C LYS A 448 -24.91 -58.65 -18.83
#